data_AF-A0A8D1I4D6-F1
#
_entry.id   AF-A0A8D1I4D6-F1
#
_cell.length_a   1.000
_cell.length_b   1.000
_cell.length_c   1.000
_cell.angle_alpha   90.00
_cell.angle_beta   90.00
_cell.angle_gamma   90.00
#
_symmetry.space_group_name_H-M   'P 1'
#
loop_
_entity.id
_entity.type
_entity.pdbx_description
1 polymer ?
#
loop_
_entity_poly.entity_id
_entity_poly.type
_entity_poly.pdbx_seq_one_letter_code
_entity_poly.pdbx_strand_id
1 'polypeptide(L)'
;MTEFWLISAPGEKTCQQTWEKLHAATTKNNNLALTSKFNIPDLKVGTLDVLVGLSDELAKLDAFVEGVVKKVAQYMADVLEDSRDKVQENLLANGGSDSD
;
A
#
# COMPACT_ATOMS: atom_id res chain seq x y z
N MET A 1 -5.06 -14.33 -2.13
CA MET A 1 -4.07 -13.29 -1.81
C MET A 1 -4.29 -12.19 -2.82
N THR A 2 -4.75 -11.03 -2.40
CA THR A 2 -4.96 -9.88 -3.28
C THR A 2 -3.62 -9.17 -3.42
N GLU A 3 -3.14 -8.99 -4.64
CA GLU A 3 -1.89 -8.30 -4.92
C GLU A 3 -2.19 -6.86 -5.32
N PHE A 4 -1.45 -5.92 -4.74
CA PHE A 4 -1.56 -4.51 -5.05
C PHE A 4 -0.18 -3.97 -5.43
N TRP A 5 -0.17 -3.04 -6.38
CA TRP A 5 1.04 -2.39 -6.85
C TRP A 5 1.00 -0.92 -6.48
N LEU A 6 1.99 -0.45 -5.73
CA LEU A 6 2.19 0.96 -5.45
C LEU A 6 3.24 1.50 -6.43
N ILE A 7 2.84 2.45 -7.28
CA ILE A 7 3.71 3.02 -8.32
C ILE A 7 3.77 4.53 -8.13
N SER A 8 4.99 5.08 -8.20
CA SER A 8 5.24 6.52 -8.27
C SER A 8 5.75 6.88 -9.66
N ALA A 9 5.27 7.99 -10.21
CA ALA A 9 5.75 8.55 -11.47
C ALA A 9 6.10 10.02 -11.27
N PRO A 10 7.20 10.52 -11.87
CA PRO A 10 7.55 11.94 -11.77
C PRO A 10 6.48 12.79 -12.44
N GLY A 11 6.09 13.89 -11.79
CA GLY A 11 5.17 14.86 -12.39
C GLY A 11 5.85 15.55 -13.58
N GLU A 12 5.45 15.23 -14.81
CA GLU A 12 6.05 15.86 -16.01
C GLU A 12 5.77 17.38 -16.03
N LYS A 13 4.52 17.78 -16.25
CA LYS A 13 4.06 19.18 -16.19
C LYS A 13 3.28 19.45 -14.91
N THR A 14 2.37 18.53 -14.57
CA THR A 14 1.66 18.49 -13.29
C THR A 14 1.46 17.02 -12.88
N CYS A 15 1.33 16.76 -11.58
CA CYS A 15 1.00 15.44 -11.07
C CYS A 15 -0.34 14.94 -11.63
N GLN A 16 -1.30 15.85 -11.84
CA GLN A 16 -2.60 15.54 -12.41
C GLN A 16 -2.52 15.05 -13.86
N GLN A 17 -1.72 15.69 -14.71
CA GLN A 17 -1.55 15.26 -16.10
C GLN A 17 -0.84 13.90 -16.19
N THR A 18 0.14 13.68 -15.31
CA THR A 18 0.86 12.40 -15.23
C THR A 18 -0.08 11.28 -14.81
N TRP A 19 -0.93 11.53 -13.82
CA TRP A 19 -2.00 10.61 -13.39
C TRP A 19 -2.97 10.30 -14.53
N GLU A 20 -3.50 11.32 -15.21
CA GLU A 20 -4.46 11.13 -16.31
C GLU A 20 -3.87 10.30 -17.46
N LYS A 21 -2.60 10.54 -17.80
CA LYS A 21 -1.87 9.78 -18.82
C LYS A 21 -1.70 8.31 -18.41
N LEU A 22 -1.28 8.06 -17.16
CA LEU A 22 -1.13 6.70 -16.63
C LEU A 22 -2.49 5.99 -16.59
N HIS A 23 -3.51 6.62 -16.00
CA HIS A 23 -4.86 6.08 -15.89
C HIS A 23 -5.51 5.82 -17.25
N ALA A 24 -5.24 6.69 -18.25
CA ALA A 24 -5.71 6.46 -19.61
C ALA A 24 -5.07 5.21 -20.24
N ALA A 25 -3.78 5.01 -20.03
CA ALA A 25 -3.02 3.88 -20.57
C ALA A 25 -3.36 2.56 -19.87
N THR A 26 -3.61 2.57 -18.55
CA THR A 26 -3.85 1.34 -17.78
C THR A 26 -5.32 0.99 -17.67
N THR A 27 -6.20 1.96 -17.41
CA THR A 27 -7.59 1.69 -17.05
C THR A 27 -8.55 2.09 -18.17
N LYS A 28 -8.54 3.38 -18.58
CA LYS A 28 -9.57 3.92 -19.48
C LYS A 28 -9.59 3.25 -20.86
N ASN A 29 -8.42 3.00 -21.45
CA ASN A 29 -8.34 2.51 -22.82
C ASN A 29 -8.16 1.00 -22.92
N ASN A 30 -7.59 0.36 -21.88
CA ASN A 30 -7.14 -1.02 -21.94
C ASN A 30 -7.67 -1.91 -20.80
N ASN A 31 -8.31 -1.33 -19.77
CA ASN A 31 -8.85 -2.03 -18.60
C ASN A 31 -7.90 -3.08 -17.98
N LEU A 32 -6.62 -2.73 -17.87
CA LEU A 32 -5.54 -3.61 -17.40
C LEU A 32 -5.43 -3.63 -15.87
N ALA A 33 -5.84 -2.55 -15.20
CA ALA A 33 -5.75 -2.42 -13.75
C ALA A 33 -6.80 -1.45 -13.19
N LEU A 34 -7.23 -1.70 -11.95
CA LEU A 34 -7.89 -0.68 -11.12
C LEU A 34 -6.80 0.24 -10.55
N THR A 35 -6.96 1.54 -10.74
CA THR A 35 -5.98 2.53 -10.25
C THR A 35 -6.67 3.55 -9.37
N SER A 36 -6.11 3.79 -8.18
CA SER A 36 -6.55 4.83 -7.25
C SER A 36 -5.39 5.77 -6.92
N LYS A 37 -5.70 7.02 -6.58
CA LYS A 37 -4.69 7.99 -6.15
C LYS A 37 -4.30 7.73 -4.71
N PHE A 38 -3.00 7.80 -4.42
CA PHE A 38 -2.48 7.75 -3.06
C PHE A 38 -1.96 9.13 -2.65
N ASN A 39 -2.62 9.77 -1.68
CA ASN A 39 -2.26 11.09 -1.21
C ASN A 39 -1.10 10.98 -0.21
N ILE A 40 0.09 11.43 -0.61
CA ILE A 40 1.27 11.49 0.26
C ILE A 40 1.25 12.86 0.97
N PRO A 41 1.30 12.90 2.31
CA PRO A 41 1.37 14.16 3.05
C PRO A 41 2.74 14.84 2.84
N ASP A 42 2.80 16.15 3.09
CA ASP A 42 4.07 16.89 3.04
C ASP A 42 5.01 16.41 4.15
N LEU A 43 6.11 15.78 3.75
CA LEU A 43 7.16 15.31 4.65
C LEU A 43 8.34 16.27 4.59
N LYS A 44 8.85 16.66 5.76
CA LYS A 44 10.10 17.42 5.82
C LYS A 44 11.25 16.50 5.44
N VAL A 45 11.98 16.86 4.39
CA VAL A 45 13.17 16.13 3.94
C VAL A 45 14.43 16.76 4.54
N GLY A 46 15.38 15.91 4.91
CA GLY A 46 16.70 16.33 5.40
C GLY A 46 17.68 16.59 4.26
N THR A 47 18.96 16.32 4.50
CA THR A 47 19.97 16.29 3.43
C THR A 47 19.84 15.01 2.60
N LEU A 48 20.43 15.00 1.40
CA LEU A 48 20.46 13.80 0.55
C LEU A 48 21.11 12.60 1.26
N ASP A 49 22.18 12.83 2.02
CA ASP A 49 22.87 11.79 2.79
C ASP A 49 21.93 11.12 3.81
N VAL A 50 21.14 11.92 4.53
CA VAL A 50 20.11 11.43 5.44
C VAL A 50 19.04 10.63 4.69
N LEU A 51 18.60 11.09 3.50
CA LEU A 51 17.60 10.36 2.70
C LEU A 51 18.13 8.99 2.21
N VAL A 52 19.41 8.89 1.88
CA VAL A 52 20.04 7.62 1.50
C VAL A 52 20.04 6.67 2.69
N GLY A 53 20.48 7.12 3.87
CA GLY A 53 20.45 6.31 5.09
C GLY A 53 19.04 5.87 5.48
N LEU A 54 18.06 6.79 5.40
CA LEU A 54 16.65 6.48 5.67
C LEU A 54 16.06 5.48 4.69
N SER A 55 16.51 5.47 3.42
CA SER A 55 16.01 4.52 2.42
C SER A 55 16.35 3.07 2.81
N ASP A 56 17.57 2.85 3.31
CA ASP A 56 18.00 1.53 3.82
C ASP A 56 17.26 1.14 5.10
N GLU A 57 17.01 2.10 6.01
CA GLU A 57 16.25 1.86 7.24
C GLU A 57 14.78 1.56 6.96
N LEU A 58 14.16 2.25 6.01
CA LEU A 58 12.78 2.02 5.59
C LEU A 58 12.59 0.62 5.00
N ALA A 59 13.55 0.13 4.19
CA ALA A 59 13.48 -1.24 3.66
C ALA A 59 13.53 -2.31 4.77
N LYS A 60 14.34 -2.10 5.81
CA LYS A 60 14.39 -2.99 6.98
C LYS A 60 13.11 -2.91 7.80
N LEU A 61 12.60 -1.70 8.01
CA LEU A 61 11.36 -1.46 8.74
C LEU A 61 10.17 -2.11 8.03
N ASP A 62 10.08 -1.99 6.72
CA ASP A 62 9.01 -2.58 5.89
C ASP A 62 8.97 -4.11 6.05
N ALA A 63 10.10 -4.79 5.85
CA ALA A 63 10.20 -6.23 6.02
C ALA A 63 9.88 -6.68 7.46
N PHE A 64 10.29 -5.89 8.46
CA PHE A 64 9.96 -6.17 9.86
C PHE A 64 8.45 -6.05 10.12
N VAL A 65 7.83 -4.94 9.70
CA VAL A 65 6.40 -4.68 9.89
C VAL A 65 5.57 -5.73 9.15
N GLU A 66 5.91 -6.08 7.92
CA GLU A 66 5.24 -7.14 7.16
C GLU A 66 5.27 -8.48 7.93
N GLY A 67 6.43 -8.84 8.47
CA GLY A 67 6.58 -10.05 9.28
C GLY A 67 5.73 -10.05 10.55
N VAL A 68 5.63 -8.90 11.23
CA VAL A 68 4.78 -8.74 12.41
C VAL A 68 3.30 -8.85 12.04
N VAL A 69 2.85 -8.15 11.01
CA VAL A 69 1.45 -8.17 10.54
C VAL A 69 1.03 -9.59 10.14
N LYS A 70 1.88 -10.32 9.39
CA LYS A 70 1.62 -11.72 9.02
C LYS A 70 1.47 -12.62 10.24
N LYS A 71 2.32 -12.47 11.26
CA LYS A 71 2.23 -13.25 12.50
C LYS A 71 0.95 -12.95 13.28
N VAL A 72 0.58 -11.68 13.40
CA VAL A 72 -0.66 -11.27 14.09
C VAL A 72 -1.88 -11.83 13.36
N ALA A 73 -1.92 -11.76 12.02
CA ALA A 73 -2.99 -12.33 11.23
C ALA A 73 -3.08 -13.86 11.39
N GLN A 74 -1.93 -14.55 11.42
CA GLN A 74 -1.89 -16.00 11.64
C GLN A 74 -2.39 -16.35 13.04
N TYR A 75 -1.94 -15.66 14.09
CA TYR A 75 -2.44 -15.91 15.45
C TYR A 75 -3.94 -15.67 15.58
N MET A 76 -4.49 -14.67 14.88
CA MET A 76 -5.93 -14.45 14.84
C MET A 76 -6.67 -15.61 14.15
N ALA A 77 -6.09 -16.17 13.08
CA ALA A 77 -6.63 -17.34 12.41
C ALA A 77 -6.58 -18.60 13.30
N ASP A 78 -5.48 -18.81 14.02
CA ASP A 78 -5.30 -19.94 14.94
C ASP A 78 -6.29 -19.87 16.12
N VAL A 79 -6.53 -18.67 16.67
CA VAL A 79 -7.51 -18.46 17.76
C VAL A 79 -8.96 -18.68 17.29
N LEU A 80 -9.24 -18.41 16.02
CA LEU A 80 -10.57 -18.53 15.42
C LEU A 80 -10.73 -19.80 14.56
N GLU A 81 -9.94 -20.86 14.82
CA GLU A 81 -9.94 -22.11 14.03
C GLU A 81 -11.34 -22.70 13.83
N ASP A 82 -12.20 -22.66 14.86
CA ASP A 82 -13.59 -23.16 14.81
C ASP A 82 -14.59 -22.19 14.14
N SER A 83 -14.14 -21.01 13.72
CA SER A 83 -14.97 -19.93 13.15
C SER A 83 -14.20 -19.16 12.06
N ARG A 84 -13.66 -19.90 11.08
CA ARG A 84 -12.85 -19.33 9.99
C ARG A 84 -13.54 -18.21 9.22
N ASP A 85 -14.87 -18.28 9.09
CA ASP A 85 -15.67 -17.24 8.41
C ASP A 85 -15.62 -15.89 9.14
N LYS A 86 -15.37 -15.89 10.45
CA LYS A 86 -15.22 -14.66 11.26
C LYS A 86 -13.83 -14.07 11.21
N VAL A 87 -12.82 -14.81 10.72
CA VAL A 87 -11.43 -14.31 10.67
C VAL A 87 -11.36 -13.04 9.82
N GLN A 88 -12.02 -13.05 8.66
CA GLN A 88 -12.00 -11.92 7.74
C GLN A 88 -12.71 -10.67 8.31
N GLU A 89 -13.75 -10.86 9.12
CA GLU A 89 -14.43 -9.77 9.84
C GLU A 89 -13.58 -9.15 10.94
N ASN A 90 -12.55 -9.87 11.42
CA ASN A 90 -11.67 -9.41 12.49
C ASN A 90 -10.34 -8.85 11.98
N LEU A 91 -9.93 -9.18 10.75
CA LEU A 91 -8.72 -8.66 10.10
C LEU A 91 -8.98 -7.30 9.44
N LEU A 92 -9.57 -6.38 10.19
CA LEU A 92 -9.86 -5.02 9.73
C LEU A 92 -8.86 -4.02 10.32
N ALA A 93 -8.37 -3.09 9.50
CA ALA A 93 -7.61 -1.94 9.95
C ALA A 93 -8.55 -0.74 10.08
N ASN A 94 -8.56 -0.09 11.25
CA ASN A 94 -9.44 1.06 11.54
C ASN A 94 -10.95 0.79 11.30
N GLY A 95 -11.38 -0.47 11.31
CA GLY A 95 -12.78 -0.86 11.02
C GLY A 95 -13.21 -0.68 9.56
N GLY A 96 -12.28 -0.33 8.66
CA GLY A 96 -12.53 -0.28 7.22
C GLY A 96 -12.47 -1.67 6.61
N SER A 97 -13.49 -2.04 5.85
CA SER A 97 -13.33 -3.04 4.78
C SER A 97 -12.89 -2.28 3.52
N ASP A 98 -12.02 -2.86 2.69
CA ASP A 98 -11.39 -2.22 1.51
C ASP A 98 -12.39 -1.80 0.38
N SER A 99 -13.65 -1.56 0.71
CA SER A 99 -14.67 -0.95 -0.13
C SER A 99 -14.67 0.57 0.06
N ASP A 100 -13.70 1.24 -0.56
CA ASP A 100 -13.82 2.51 -1.32
C ASP A 100 -12.45 3.16 -1.62
#